data_AF-A0A929N2Z5-F1
#
_entry.id   AF-A0A929N2Z5-F1
#
_cell.length_a   1.000
_cell.length_b   1.000
_cell.length_c   1.000
_cell.angle_alpha   90.00
_cell.angle_beta   90.00
_cell.angle_gamma   90.00
#
_symmetry.space_group_name_H-M   'P 1'
#
loop_
_entity.id
_entity.type
_entity.pdbx_description
1 polymer ?
#
loop_
_entity_poly.entity_id
_entity_poly.type
_entity_poly.pdbx_seq_one_letter_code
_entity_poly.pdbx_strand_id
1 'polypeptide(L)'
;GAGLVDALAATTSPVYPTVDGAAEPSRPKADLGDGTAGWSFTITVHNLSDSAKSYALSSQALSEAVEGGFFTLRSKDWRGKGISVSYSGAAVAGSGEDATLAVPASGQASVTVSVSPGADFASYAAANAPKGTFIDGFVRLAAQGGSGPDLSVPYLGFYGSWGAADVFDAKASDAAASPAHIYPSAFVDSRTGRSLGANPFAPQNTETIPDPGRYVVSRAASSLATRRAEPRTGLLRSVHTLTSTYTNEAGTTVLEYRNYQNYKSVRNANGTVSRAESYHLAPVFDSEDKQAAGLPDGKYTLTIAATTSGPSPTRHAIAYDFALDTTAPRVTVRGVSGEGAGAKVAFDVTDASPLAAFDFHDPSNGTWYYRELVNDDGTVNPDGSHTYHFEVSASALQAAWEAQHGKGAAPSEPYVLAWDWGANPSDKAVVRFPGTTSGAWTHDSHGWWYRLSDGSWPSSTSMVIDGATYRFDASGYMRTGWVSEAGSWYYHLPSGAMAKGWANVGGTWYYLSSGTGAMATGWLNQGGTWYYLAASGAMATGWADVGGTWYYFSSSGAMATGWKWIDGAWYQFSSSGAWTG
;
A
#
# COMPACT_ATOMS: atom_id res chain seq x y z
N GLY A 1 -19.72 39.53 14.74
CA GLY A 1 -21.08 40.09 14.86
C GLY A 1 -21.00 41.60 15.04
N ALA A 2 -22.09 42.30 15.35
CA ALA A 2 -22.06 43.75 15.59
C ALA A 2 -21.90 44.15 17.08
N GLY A 3 -21.81 43.16 17.98
CA GLY A 3 -21.76 43.37 19.43
C GLY A 3 -22.92 42.71 20.17
N LEU A 4 -22.97 42.88 21.49
CA LEU A 4 -24.11 42.48 22.32
C LEU A 4 -25.25 43.47 22.10
N VAL A 5 -26.50 42.99 22.11
CA VAL A 5 -27.66 43.86 21.96
C VAL A 5 -27.80 44.80 23.15
N ASP A 6 -27.91 46.09 22.89
CA ASP A 6 -28.37 47.11 23.83
C ASP A 6 -29.75 47.57 23.39
N ALA A 7 -30.79 46.96 23.96
CA ALA A 7 -32.17 47.24 23.59
C ALA A 7 -32.61 48.68 23.96
N LEU A 8 -32.04 49.25 25.03
CA LEU A 8 -32.34 50.62 25.44
C LEU A 8 -31.77 51.60 24.42
N ALA A 9 -30.48 51.47 24.10
CA ALA A 9 -29.86 52.31 23.08
C ALA A 9 -30.56 52.16 21.73
N ALA A 10 -30.88 50.93 21.30
CA ALA A 10 -31.53 50.67 20.02
C ALA A 10 -32.93 51.30 19.88
N THR A 11 -33.67 51.49 20.97
CA THR A 11 -35.04 52.04 20.95
C THR A 11 -35.12 53.52 21.27
N THR A 12 -34.06 54.10 21.84
CA THR A 12 -34.02 55.51 22.27
C THR A 12 -33.05 56.36 21.44
N SER A 13 -32.16 55.74 20.67
CA SER A 13 -31.20 56.45 19.83
C SER A 13 -31.88 57.13 18.64
N PRO A 14 -31.66 58.44 18.43
CA PRO A 14 -32.04 59.12 17.19
C PRO A 14 -30.98 58.95 16.09
N VAL A 15 -29.91 58.19 16.34
CA VAL A 15 -28.79 58.01 15.41
C VAL A 15 -28.60 56.54 15.04
N TYR A 16 -28.19 56.29 13.80
CA TYR A 16 -27.79 54.96 13.35
C TYR A 16 -26.76 55.03 12.21
N PRO A 17 -25.82 54.07 12.14
CA PRO A 17 -24.88 53.97 11.03
C PRO A 17 -25.43 53.11 9.90
N THR A 18 -24.97 53.39 8.69
CA THR A 18 -25.10 52.56 7.49
C THR A 18 -23.71 52.39 6.86
N VAL A 19 -23.53 51.34 6.07
CA VAL A 19 -22.30 51.14 5.29
C VAL A 19 -22.66 51.26 3.82
N ASP A 20 -21.96 52.13 3.10
CA ASP A 20 -22.20 52.36 1.68
C ASP A 20 -21.86 51.08 0.90
N GLY A 21 -22.80 50.65 0.03
CA GLY A 21 -22.64 49.42 -0.74
C GLY A 21 -22.91 48.12 0.04
N ALA A 22 -23.30 48.19 1.31
CA ALA A 22 -23.73 46.99 2.04
C ALA A 22 -24.96 46.36 1.38
N ALA A 23 -24.94 45.03 1.23
CA ALA A 23 -26.03 44.28 0.60
C ALA A 23 -27.37 44.41 1.36
N GLU A 24 -27.30 44.62 2.67
CA GLU A 24 -28.46 44.85 3.53
C GLU A 24 -28.24 46.14 4.35
N PRO A 25 -28.83 47.28 3.94
CA PRO A 25 -28.65 48.56 4.63
C PRO A 25 -29.06 48.54 6.11
N SER A 26 -30.00 47.67 6.50
CA SER A 26 -30.42 47.51 7.90
C SER A 26 -29.41 46.74 8.77
N ARG A 27 -28.33 46.22 8.18
CA ARG A 27 -27.26 45.47 8.86
C ARG A 27 -25.91 46.10 8.52
N PRO A 28 -25.55 47.25 9.13
CA PRO A 28 -24.35 47.99 8.78
C PRO A 28 -23.08 47.18 9.11
N LYS A 29 -22.55 46.49 8.09
CA LYS A 29 -21.29 45.75 8.12
C LYS A 29 -20.57 45.99 6.80
N ALA A 30 -19.26 46.22 6.87
CA ALA A 30 -18.43 46.31 5.69
C ALA A 30 -17.86 44.92 5.33
N ASP A 31 -18.39 44.33 4.25
CA ASP A 31 -17.83 43.14 3.61
C ASP A 31 -16.80 43.57 2.57
N LEU A 32 -15.52 43.43 2.89
CA LEU A 32 -14.42 44.04 2.12
C LEU A 32 -13.93 43.16 0.96
N GLY A 33 -14.38 41.91 0.89
CA GLY A 33 -13.87 40.92 -0.07
C GLY A 33 -12.51 40.38 0.37
N ASP A 34 -11.66 40.07 -0.61
CA ASP A 34 -10.32 39.53 -0.37
C ASP A 34 -9.25 40.28 -1.16
N GLY A 35 -7.99 40.02 -0.83
CA GLY A 35 -6.83 40.67 -1.42
C GLY A 35 -5.75 40.99 -0.40
N THR A 36 -4.67 41.63 -0.85
CA THR A 36 -3.52 41.97 0.01
C THR A 36 -3.19 43.46 0.03
N ALA A 37 -3.80 44.25 -0.86
CA ALA A 37 -3.54 45.69 -1.01
C ALA A 37 -4.21 46.56 0.07
N GLY A 38 -5.10 45.97 0.88
CA GLY A 38 -5.97 46.70 1.80
C GLY A 38 -7.28 47.11 1.15
N TRP A 39 -8.12 47.78 1.94
CA TRP A 39 -9.50 48.10 1.57
C TRP A 39 -9.89 49.48 2.08
N SER A 40 -10.86 50.08 1.42
CA SER A 40 -11.54 51.29 1.90
C SER A 40 -13.04 51.09 1.84
N PHE A 41 -13.75 51.59 2.85
CA PHE A 41 -15.20 51.56 2.91
C PHE A 41 -15.73 52.81 3.60
N THR A 42 -16.98 53.17 3.33
CA THR A 42 -17.60 54.39 3.86
C THR A 42 -18.73 54.04 4.82
N ILE A 43 -18.70 54.67 5.99
CA ILE A 43 -19.78 54.63 6.98
C ILE A 43 -20.52 55.95 6.90
N THR A 44 -21.83 55.90 6.73
CA THR A 44 -22.71 57.07 6.79
C THR A 44 -23.53 57.01 8.07
N VAL A 45 -23.38 58.03 8.93
CA VAL A 45 -24.14 58.17 10.18
C VAL A 45 -25.31 59.10 9.95
N HIS A 46 -26.50 58.61 10.26
CA HIS A 46 -27.77 59.32 10.14
C HIS A 46 -28.18 59.86 11.51
N ASN A 47 -28.61 61.12 11.57
CA ASN A 47 -29.10 61.77 12.78
C ASN A 47 -30.51 62.32 12.56
N LEU A 48 -31.48 61.69 13.22
CA LEU A 48 -32.89 62.05 13.13
C LEU A 48 -33.31 63.13 14.14
N SER A 49 -32.42 63.54 15.06
CA SER A 49 -32.72 64.57 16.05
C SER A 49 -32.51 65.99 15.50
N ASP A 50 -33.01 66.96 16.22
CA ASP A 50 -32.85 68.40 15.96
C ASP A 50 -31.54 68.98 16.51
N SER A 51 -30.69 68.16 17.13
CA SER A 51 -29.38 68.55 17.67
C SER A 51 -28.25 67.87 16.91
N ALA A 52 -27.19 68.63 16.59
CA ALA A 52 -25.98 68.07 15.99
C ALA A 52 -25.28 67.11 16.97
N LYS A 53 -24.57 66.12 16.41
CA LYS A 53 -23.88 65.05 17.14
C LYS A 53 -22.40 65.03 16.77
N SER A 54 -21.55 64.58 17.69
CA SER A 54 -20.11 64.43 17.46
C SER A 54 -19.62 63.11 18.02
N TYR A 55 -18.80 62.41 17.24
CA TYR A 55 -18.27 61.10 17.59
C TYR A 55 -16.75 61.08 17.49
N ALA A 56 -16.08 60.55 18.52
CA ALA A 56 -14.68 60.18 18.43
C ALA A 56 -14.54 58.82 17.75
N LEU A 57 -13.63 58.71 16.79
CA LEU A 57 -13.39 57.53 15.98
C LEU A 57 -12.21 56.74 16.52
N SER A 58 -12.42 55.44 16.69
CA SER A 58 -11.35 54.47 16.96
C SER A 58 -11.63 53.18 16.20
N SER A 59 -10.59 52.38 15.98
CA SER A 59 -10.74 51.10 15.29
C SER A 59 -9.77 50.07 15.84
N GLN A 60 -10.13 48.81 15.64
CA GLN A 60 -9.21 47.69 15.82
C GLN A 60 -8.91 47.12 14.44
N ALA A 61 -7.75 46.50 14.26
CA ALA A 61 -7.46 45.69 13.08
C ALA A 61 -7.01 44.31 13.55
N LEU A 62 -7.97 43.41 13.65
CA LEU A 62 -7.85 42.10 14.26
C LEU A 62 -7.49 41.06 13.18
N SER A 63 -6.71 40.06 13.58
CA SER A 63 -6.48 38.84 12.81
C SER A 63 -6.31 37.66 13.76
N GLU A 64 -6.56 36.46 13.27
CA GLU A 64 -6.43 35.21 14.03
C GLU A 64 -5.07 35.08 14.72
N ALA A 65 -5.09 34.67 15.98
CA ALA A 65 -3.89 34.29 16.72
C ALA A 65 -3.59 32.81 16.50
N VAL A 66 -2.36 32.54 16.03
CA VAL A 66 -1.85 31.18 15.76
C VAL A 66 -0.80 30.78 16.78
N GLU A 67 -0.94 29.58 17.35
CA GLU A 67 0.00 28.96 18.29
C GLU A 67 0.13 27.47 17.97
N GLY A 68 1.36 26.94 17.90
CA GLY A 68 1.60 25.53 17.60
C GLY A 68 1.07 25.06 16.22
N GLY A 69 0.85 25.99 15.28
CA GLY A 69 0.25 25.69 13.98
C GLY A 69 -1.29 25.69 13.95
N PHE A 70 -1.96 26.08 15.04
CA PHE A 70 -3.41 26.10 15.14
C PHE A 70 -3.95 27.50 15.41
N PHE A 71 -5.13 27.80 14.84
CA PHE A 71 -5.92 28.95 15.26
C PHE A 71 -6.42 28.75 16.68
N THR A 72 -6.15 29.73 17.55
CA THR A 72 -6.48 29.68 18.98
C THR A 72 -7.93 30.10 19.29
N LEU A 73 -8.71 30.46 18.26
CA LEU A 73 -10.03 31.08 18.37
C LEU A 73 -10.00 32.40 19.16
N ARG A 74 -8.87 33.10 19.09
CA ARG A 74 -8.63 34.44 19.65
C ARG A 74 -7.99 35.30 18.58
N SER A 75 -8.16 36.61 18.68
CA SER A 75 -7.59 37.56 17.73
C SER A 75 -6.48 38.40 18.36
N LYS A 76 -5.49 38.80 17.56
CA LYS A 76 -4.48 39.81 17.90
C LYS A 76 -4.87 41.12 17.24
N ASP A 77 -4.71 42.23 17.95
CA ASP A 77 -4.86 43.56 17.37
C ASP A 77 -3.54 44.02 16.75
N TRP A 78 -3.58 44.15 15.43
CA TRP A 78 -2.49 44.52 14.53
C TRP A 78 -2.50 46.00 14.14
N ARG A 79 -3.48 46.77 14.62
CA ARG A 79 -3.50 48.22 14.41
C ARG A 79 -2.20 48.84 14.93
N GLY A 80 -1.51 49.59 14.07
CA GLY A 80 -0.24 50.22 14.38
C GLY A 80 0.94 49.26 14.60
N LYS A 81 0.74 47.95 14.42
CA LYS A 81 1.75 46.89 14.60
C LYS A 81 1.98 46.08 13.31
N GLY A 82 1.59 46.64 12.17
CA GLY A 82 1.62 45.96 10.88
C GLY A 82 0.39 46.22 10.01
N ILE A 83 -0.70 46.77 10.57
CA ILE A 83 -1.85 47.26 9.80
C ILE A 83 -2.12 48.71 10.21
N SER A 84 -2.17 49.63 9.24
CA SER A 84 -2.62 51.00 9.49
C SER A 84 -4.12 51.12 9.19
N VAL A 85 -4.84 51.89 10.01
CA VAL A 85 -6.21 52.31 9.67
C VAL A 85 -6.29 53.83 9.79
N SER A 86 -6.83 54.48 8.77
CA SER A 86 -7.01 55.93 8.72
C SER A 86 -8.44 56.32 8.39
N TYR A 87 -8.79 57.55 8.77
CA TYR A 87 -10.10 58.14 8.54
C TYR A 87 -9.98 59.36 7.61
N SER A 88 -10.99 59.56 6.78
CA SER A 88 -11.09 60.72 5.90
C SER A 88 -12.56 61.04 5.60
N GLY A 89 -12.85 62.28 5.22
CA GLY A 89 -14.19 62.74 4.87
C GLY A 89 -14.36 64.22 5.15
N ALA A 90 -15.29 64.89 4.47
CA ALA A 90 -15.51 66.32 4.62
C ALA A 90 -15.94 66.74 6.03
N ALA A 91 -16.63 65.83 6.75
CA ALA A 91 -17.09 66.04 8.12
C ALA A 91 -16.17 65.43 9.18
N VAL A 92 -14.98 64.95 8.77
CA VAL A 92 -14.01 64.27 9.64
C VAL A 92 -12.85 65.22 9.94
N ALA A 93 -12.58 65.45 11.22
CA ALA A 93 -11.40 66.17 11.67
C ALA A 93 -10.34 65.20 12.20
N GLY A 94 -9.14 65.22 11.60
CA GLY A 94 -8.06 64.27 11.89
C GLY A 94 -8.13 63.00 11.05
N SER A 95 -7.11 62.14 11.15
CA SER A 95 -6.97 60.92 10.33
C SER A 95 -6.56 59.67 11.10
N GLY A 96 -6.20 59.80 12.38
CA GLY A 96 -5.73 58.73 13.26
C GLY A 96 -6.75 58.36 14.33
N GLU A 97 -6.31 57.69 15.40
CA GLU A 97 -7.14 57.61 16.60
C GLU A 97 -7.46 59.02 17.11
N ASP A 98 -8.66 59.19 17.66
CA ASP A 98 -9.23 60.47 18.09
C ASP A 98 -9.73 61.40 16.98
N ALA A 99 -9.70 60.97 15.71
CA ALA A 99 -10.41 61.70 14.66
C ALA A 99 -11.89 61.85 15.04
N THR A 100 -12.51 62.99 14.75
CA THR A 100 -13.92 63.25 15.10
C THR A 100 -14.80 63.36 13.87
N LEU A 101 -16.00 62.79 13.95
CA LEU A 101 -17.05 62.93 12.93
C LEU A 101 -18.15 63.84 13.47
N ALA A 102 -18.39 64.97 12.80
CA ALA A 102 -19.50 65.87 13.09
C ALA A 102 -20.72 65.51 12.23
N VAL A 103 -21.85 65.22 12.86
CA VAL A 103 -23.11 64.86 12.19
C VAL A 103 -24.12 65.98 12.42
N PRO A 104 -24.63 66.66 11.38
CA PRO A 104 -25.56 67.77 11.54
C PRO A 104 -26.91 67.31 12.13
N ALA A 105 -27.65 68.25 12.72
CA ALA A 105 -29.05 68.04 13.10
C ALA A 105 -29.89 67.67 11.87
N SER A 106 -30.79 66.69 12.01
CA SER A 106 -31.73 66.25 10.96
C SER A 106 -31.03 65.98 9.62
N GLY A 107 -29.87 65.33 9.67
CA GLY A 107 -29.01 65.13 8.53
C GLY A 107 -28.07 63.94 8.69
N GLN A 108 -27.06 63.85 7.83
CA GLN A 108 -26.11 62.74 7.81
C GLN A 108 -24.69 63.24 7.54
N ALA A 109 -23.71 62.43 7.94
CA ALA A 109 -22.31 62.66 7.62
C ALA A 109 -21.59 61.32 7.42
N SER A 110 -20.56 61.33 6.57
CA SER A 110 -19.86 60.11 6.19
C SER A 110 -18.38 60.17 6.57
N VAL A 111 -17.84 59.01 6.93
CA VAL A 111 -16.41 58.78 7.12
C VAL A 111 -15.96 57.61 6.24
N THR A 112 -14.92 57.84 5.45
CA THR A 112 -14.20 56.79 4.73
C THR A 112 -13.09 56.26 5.62
N VAL A 113 -13.10 54.95 5.80
CA VAL A 113 -12.16 54.18 6.61
C VAL A 113 -11.26 53.39 5.65
N SER A 114 -9.95 53.56 5.76
CA SER A 114 -8.97 52.84 4.94
C SER A 114 -8.13 51.92 5.82
N VAL A 115 -8.14 50.62 5.52
CA VAL A 115 -7.39 49.57 6.22
C VAL A 115 -6.26 49.11 5.31
N SER A 116 -5.01 49.31 5.71
CA SER A 116 -3.82 49.07 4.88
C SER A 116 -2.83 48.14 5.59
N PRO A 117 -2.79 46.85 5.22
CA PRO A 117 -1.81 45.90 5.73
C PRO A 117 -0.40 46.23 5.21
N GLY A 118 0.58 46.15 6.10
CA GLY A 118 2.00 46.38 5.82
C GLY A 118 2.84 45.10 5.84
N ALA A 119 4.15 45.27 5.67
CA ALA A 119 5.11 44.15 5.53
C ALA A 119 5.18 43.24 6.77
N ASP A 120 5.06 43.79 7.97
CA ASP A 120 5.08 43.02 9.22
C ASP A 120 3.89 42.05 9.29
N PHE A 121 2.70 42.52 8.93
CA PHE A 121 1.51 41.68 8.88
C PHE A 121 1.60 40.66 7.74
N ALA A 122 2.09 41.06 6.57
CA ALA A 122 2.29 40.16 5.43
C ALA A 122 3.20 38.98 5.81
N SER A 123 4.30 39.27 6.52
CA SER A 123 5.25 38.26 7.02
C SER A 123 4.59 37.33 8.04
N TYR A 124 3.79 37.88 8.96
CA TYR A 124 3.02 37.09 9.91
C TYR A 124 2.04 36.15 9.20
N ALA A 125 1.24 36.66 8.27
CA ALA A 125 0.26 35.90 7.52
C ALA A 125 0.92 34.78 6.72
N ALA A 126 2.02 35.07 6.01
CA ALA A 126 2.76 34.07 5.23
C ALA A 126 3.29 32.91 6.11
N ALA A 127 3.78 33.21 7.31
CA ALA A 127 4.34 32.22 8.21
C ALA A 127 3.28 31.38 8.95
N ASN A 128 2.09 31.93 9.20
CA ASN A 128 1.10 31.32 10.10
C ASN A 128 -0.20 30.88 9.43
N ALA A 129 -0.55 31.52 8.32
CA ALA A 129 -1.78 31.29 7.57
C ALA A 129 -1.49 31.43 6.07
N PRO A 130 -0.70 30.53 5.48
CA PRO A 130 -0.18 30.67 4.11
C PRO A 130 -1.27 30.66 3.03
N LYS A 131 -2.48 30.17 3.35
CA LYS A 131 -3.67 30.22 2.48
C LYS A 131 -4.60 31.40 2.77
N GLY A 132 -4.11 32.36 3.56
CA GLY A 132 -4.79 33.59 3.94
C GLY A 132 -5.41 33.55 5.34
N THR A 133 -5.69 34.74 5.88
CA THR A 133 -6.28 34.96 7.20
C THR A 133 -7.26 36.13 7.15
N PHE A 134 -8.12 36.28 8.15
CA PHE A 134 -8.99 37.43 8.25
C PHE A 134 -8.24 38.68 8.70
N ILE A 135 -8.65 39.82 8.17
CA ILE A 135 -8.45 41.13 8.78
C ILE A 135 -9.83 41.69 9.06
N ASP A 136 -10.20 41.76 10.34
CA ASP A 136 -11.51 42.19 10.79
C ASP A 136 -11.42 43.21 11.91
N GLY A 137 -12.56 43.70 12.37
CA GLY A 137 -12.59 44.61 13.50
C GLY A 137 -13.86 45.43 13.53
N PHE A 138 -13.79 46.49 14.32
CA PHE A 138 -14.87 47.46 14.46
C PHE A 138 -14.32 48.85 14.26
N VAL A 139 -15.10 49.69 13.57
CA VAL A 139 -15.00 51.14 13.70
C VAL A 139 -15.95 51.53 14.80
N ARG A 140 -15.43 52.10 15.89
CA ARG A 140 -16.20 52.58 17.03
C ARG A 140 -16.35 54.08 16.91
N LEU A 141 -17.58 54.54 17.11
CA LEU A 141 -17.96 55.93 17.15
C LEU A 141 -18.42 56.22 18.58
N ALA A 142 -17.51 56.73 19.41
CA ALA A 142 -17.81 57.05 20.80
C ALA A 142 -18.49 58.44 20.87
N ALA A 143 -19.69 58.50 21.44
CA ALA A 143 -20.45 59.73 21.52
C ALA A 143 -19.75 60.75 22.42
N GLN A 144 -19.54 61.97 21.92
CA GLN A 144 -18.90 63.03 22.69
C GLN A 144 -19.93 63.94 23.35
N GLY A 145 -19.62 64.50 24.52
CA GLY A 145 -20.41 65.55 25.17
C GLY A 145 -21.86 65.16 25.50
N GLY A 146 -22.14 63.88 25.75
CA GLY A 146 -23.50 63.38 26.02
C GLY A 146 -24.41 63.35 24.79
N SER A 147 -23.84 63.36 23.58
CA SER A 147 -24.59 63.45 22.32
C SER A 147 -25.48 62.25 22.01
N GLY A 148 -25.30 61.09 22.64
CA GLY A 148 -26.13 59.91 22.42
C GLY A 148 -25.40 58.62 22.80
N PRO A 149 -25.85 57.46 22.30
CA PRO A 149 -25.15 56.20 22.51
C PRO A 149 -23.92 56.09 21.59
N ASP A 150 -22.96 55.27 22.02
CA ASP A 150 -21.86 54.83 21.18
C ASP A 150 -22.38 53.93 20.04
N LEU A 151 -21.77 54.05 18.87
CA LEU A 151 -22.07 53.23 17.71
C LEU A 151 -20.86 52.37 17.35
N SER A 152 -21.11 51.22 16.71
CA SER A 152 -20.05 50.42 16.14
C SER A 152 -20.46 49.81 14.81
N VAL A 153 -19.50 49.74 13.89
CA VAL A 153 -19.68 49.11 12.58
C VAL A 153 -18.59 48.04 12.41
N PRO A 154 -18.96 46.75 12.35
CA PRO A 154 -18.02 45.69 12.04
C PRO A 154 -17.55 45.77 10.58
N TYR A 155 -16.30 45.40 10.34
CA TYR A 155 -15.75 45.18 9.01
C TYR A 155 -14.99 43.85 8.96
N LEU A 156 -14.93 43.25 7.76
CA LEU A 156 -14.29 41.96 7.54
C LEU A 156 -13.73 41.90 6.12
N GLY A 157 -12.42 41.69 6.02
CA GLY A 157 -11.71 41.33 4.78
C GLY A 157 -10.92 40.04 4.95
N PHE A 158 -10.61 39.38 3.83
CA PHE A 158 -9.74 38.21 3.82
C PHE A 158 -8.39 38.58 3.19
N TYR A 159 -7.33 38.57 4.00
CA TYR A 159 -5.97 38.82 3.52
C TYR A 159 -5.44 37.61 2.77
N GLY A 160 -5.37 37.71 1.45
CA GLY A 160 -5.05 36.62 0.53
C GLY A 160 -6.18 36.39 -0.48
N SER A 161 -6.27 35.17 -1.02
CA SER A 161 -7.38 34.74 -1.87
C SER A 161 -8.27 33.78 -1.09
N TRP A 162 -9.52 34.15 -0.89
CA TRP A 162 -10.52 33.33 -0.20
C TRP A 162 -10.63 31.93 -0.81
N GLY A 163 -10.49 31.81 -2.13
CA GLY A 163 -10.52 30.54 -2.83
C GLY A 163 -9.27 29.68 -2.67
N ALA A 164 -8.18 30.19 -2.11
CA ALA A 164 -6.93 29.44 -1.97
C ALA A 164 -7.00 28.31 -0.93
N ALA A 165 -7.80 28.47 0.14
CA ALA A 165 -7.98 27.43 1.15
C ALA A 165 -8.73 26.22 0.58
N ASP A 166 -8.16 25.04 0.77
CA ASP A 166 -8.58 23.78 0.13
C ASP A 166 -10.02 23.42 0.44
N VAL A 167 -10.68 22.83 -0.56
CA VAL A 167 -11.99 22.20 -0.37
C VAL A 167 -11.83 20.81 0.24
N PHE A 168 -10.88 20.04 -0.28
CA PHE A 168 -10.69 18.63 0.04
C PHE A 168 -9.67 18.46 1.15
N ASP A 169 -9.94 17.52 2.05
CA ASP A 169 -8.92 17.01 2.96
C ASP A 169 -7.97 16.04 2.22
N ALA A 170 -6.81 15.77 2.80
CA ALA A 170 -5.77 14.97 2.17
C ALA A 170 -6.26 13.55 1.83
N LYS A 171 -5.68 12.95 0.77
CA LYS A 171 -6.01 11.58 0.38
C LYS A 171 -5.40 10.59 1.39
N ALA A 172 -6.08 9.49 1.65
CA ALA A 172 -5.58 8.42 2.50
C ALA A 172 -4.24 7.83 2.00
N SER A 173 -4.06 7.77 0.68
CA SER A 173 -2.80 7.36 0.01
C SER A 173 -1.62 8.27 0.33
N ASP A 174 -1.88 9.54 0.67
CA ASP A 174 -0.86 10.56 0.85
C ASP A 174 -0.49 10.75 2.32
N ALA A 175 -1.05 9.93 3.23
CA ALA A 175 -0.99 10.15 4.68
C ALA A 175 0.43 10.30 5.26
N ALA A 176 1.44 9.70 4.63
CA ALA A 176 2.84 9.85 5.04
C ALA A 176 3.41 11.25 4.73
N ALA A 177 2.98 11.87 3.63
CA ALA A 177 3.45 13.19 3.18
C ALA A 177 2.52 14.32 3.60
N SER A 178 1.22 14.05 3.65
CA SER A 178 0.16 15.01 3.97
C SER A 178 -0.91 14.30 4.81
N PRO A 179 -0.79 14.30 6.14
CA PRO A 179 -1.80 13.72 7.00
C PRO A 179 -3.10 14.53 6.92
N ALA A 180 -4.23 13.82 6.84
CA ALA A 180 -5.54 14.45 6.82
C ALA A 180 -5.86 15.17 8.14
N HIS A 181 -6.60 16.27 8.05
CA HIS A 181 -6.97 17.08 9.21
C HIS A 181 -8.16 16.48 9.98
N ILE A 182 -9.21 16.04 9.29
CA ILE A 182 -10.44 15.56 9.89
C ILE A 182 -10.91 14.22 9.31
N TYR A 183 -10.84 14.06 7.99
CA TYR A 183 -11.29 12.84 7.31
C TYR A 183 -10.43 12.58 6.08
N PRO A 184 -9.57 11.54 6.09
CA PRO A 184 -8.76 11.22 4.92
C PRO A 184 -9.66 10.78 3.77
N SER A 185 -9.56 11.48 2.64
CA SER A 185 -10.35 11.16 1.44
C SER A 185 -9.87 9.83 0.85
N ALA A 186 -10.75 8.86 0.70
CA ALA A 186 -10.39 7.51 0.27
C ALA A 186 -11.27 7.01 -0.88
N PHE A 187 -10.77 6.02 -1.63
CA PHE A 187 -11.55 5.27 -2.61
C PHE A 187 -11.66 3.83 -2.10
N VAL A 188 -12.88 3.33 -1.91
CA VAL A 188 -13.12 2.12 -1.13
C VAL A 188 -14.10 1.16 -1.81
N ASP A 189 -14.04 -0.11 -1.43
CA ASP A 189 -15.12 -1.06 -1.74
C ASP A 189 -16.36 -0.66 -0.93
N SER A 190 -17.43 -0.33 -1.64
CA SER A 190 -18.69 0.13 -1.04
C SER A 190 -19.34 -0.87 -0.07
N ARG A 191 -19.10 -2.19 -0.24
CA ARG A 191 -19.71 -3.25 0.58
C ARG A 191 -18.97 -3.47 1.89
N THR A 192 -17.65 -3.43 1.84
CA THR A 192 -16.78 -3.77 2.98
C THR A 192 -16.21 -2.53 3.67
N GLY A 193 -16.18 -1.39 2.97
CA GLY A 193 -15.50 -0.18 3.39
C GLY A 193 -13.98 -0.28 3.40
N ARG A 194 -13.40 -1.38 2.89
CA ARG A 194 -11.96 -1.55 2.73
C ARG A 194 -11.47 -0.60 1.65
N SER A 195 -10.37 0.12 1.90
CA SER A 195 -9.75 0.94 0.87
C SER A 195 -9.32 0.08 -0.31
N LEU A 196 -9.53 0.58 -1.54
CA LEU A 196 -8.77 0.09 -2.69
C LEU A 196 -7.29 0.36 -2.42
N GLY A 197 -6.43 -0.41 -3.08
CA GLY A 197 -4.98 -0.40 -2.84
C GLY A 197 -4.56 -1.41 -1.79
N ALA A 198 -5.44 -1.70 -0.82
CA ALA A 198 -5.16 -2.72 0.18
C ALA A 198 -5.24 -4.13 -0.41
N ASN A 199 -4.24 -4.99 -0.15
CA ASN A 199 -4.22 -6.36 -0.71
C ASN A 199 -5.50 -7.14 -0.32
N PRO A 200 -6.35 -7.57 -1.28
CA PRO A 200 -7.66 -8.17 -0.96
C PRO A 200 -7.56 -9.47 -0.15
N PHE A 201 -6.44 -10.18 -0.22
CA PHE A 201 -6.18 -11.44 0.50
C PHE A 201 -5.51 -11.25 1.86
N ALA A 202 -5.02 -10.05 2.16
CA ALA A 202 -4.48 -9.73 3.48
C ALA A 202 -5.60 -9.53 4.52
N PRO A 203 -5.36 -9.83 5.81
CA PRO A 203 -6.31 -9.55 6.88
C PRO A 203 -6.75 -8.09 6.89
N GLN A 204 -7.97 -7.83 7.33
CA GLN A 204 -8.49 -6.47 7.37
C GLN A 204 -7.66 -5.61 8.32
N ASN A 205 -7.36 -4.36 7.93
CA ASN A 205 -6.62 -3.35 8.70
C ASN A 205 -5.11 -3.61 8.88
N THR A 206 -4.49 -4.53 8.15
CA THR A 206 -3.02 -4.68 8.17
C THR A 206 -2.32 -3.56 7.42
N GLU A 207 -2.98 -3.00 6.40
CA GLU A 207 -2.45 -1.91 5.58
C GLU A 207 -3.02 -0.58 6.07
N THR A 208 -2.13 0.31 6.52
CA THR A 208 -2.50 1.60 7.11
C THR A 208 -2.53 2.74 6.10
N ILE A 209 -1.78 2.60 5.00
CA ILE A 209 -1.72 3.58 3.90
C ILE A 209 -1.99 2.82 2.59
N PRO A 210 -3.09 3.10 1.89
CA PRO A 210 -3.43 2.37 0.67
C PRO A 210 -2.51 2.76 -0.50
N ASP A 211 -2.07 1.77 -1.27
CA ASP A 211 -1.28 1.99 -2.49
C ASP A 211 -2.16 2.41 -3.70
N PRO A 212 -2.05 3.65 -4.20
CA PRO A 212 -2.81 4.11 -5.37
C PRO A 212 -2.43 3.39 -6.67
N GLY A 213 -1.24 2.78 -6.76
CA GLY A 213 -0.85 1.95 -7.89
C GLY A 213 -1.62 0.63 -7.99
N ARG A 214 -2.36 0.27 -6.93
CA ARG A 214 -3.11 -0.99 -6.83
C ARG A 214 -4.62 -0.78 -6.69
N TYR A 215 -5.13 0.34 -7.19
CA TYR A 215 -6.57 0.57 -7.26
C TYR A 215 -7.14 -0.21 -8.44
N VAL A 216 -7.70 -1.39 -8.14
CA VAL A 216 -8.29 -2.27 -9.14
C VAL A 216 -9.74 -2.55 -8.79
N VAL A 217 -10.62 -2.35 -9.78
CA VAL A 217 -12.01 -2.80 -9.77
C VAL A 217 -12.10 -3.99 -10.72
N SER A 218 -12.86 -5.02 -10.37
CA SER A 218 -13.00 -6.20 -11.21
C SER A 218 -14.46 -6.67 -11.29
N ARG A 219 -14.69 -7.69 -12.12
CA ARG A 219 -15.96 -8.44 -12.18
C ARG A 219 -15.77 -9.89 -11.72
N ALA A 220 -14.69 -10.18 -11.00
CA ALA A 220 -14.36 -11.54 -10.60
C ALA A 220 -15.45 -12.14 -9.69
N ALA A 221 -15.75 -13.42 -9.87
CA ALA A 221 -16.73 -14.14 -9.06
C ALA A 221 -16.34 -14.24 -7.56
N SER A 222 -15.06 -14.01 -7.23
CA SER A 222 -14.57 -13.98 -5.85
C SER A 222 -15.35 -13.00 -4.98
N SER A 223 -15.60 -13.35 -3.72
CA SER A 223 -16.23 -12.45 -2.75
C SER A 223 -15.32 -11.29 -2.33
N LEU A 224 -14.00 -11.49 -2.48
CA LEU A 224 -12.96 -10.50 -2.19
C LEU A 224 -12.80 -9.45 -3.28
N ALA A 225 -13.35 -9.70 -4.47
CA ALA A 225 -13.28 -8.80 -5.60
C ALA A 225 -14.03 -7.49 -5.34
N THR A 226 -13.38 -6.36 -5.58
CA THR A 226 -14.04 -5.06 -5.54
C THR A 226 -14.77 -4.80 -6.84
N ARG A 227 -16.07 -5.04 -6.85
CA ARG A 227 -16.94 -4.78 -8.02
C ARG A 227 -17.60 -3.40 -8.00
N ARG A 228 -17.63 -2.79 -6.81
CA ARG A 228 -18.31 -1.53 -6.53
C ARG A 228 -17.40 -0.61 -5.72
N ALA A 229 -16.83 0.40 -6.37
CA ALA A 229 -15.92 1.34 -5.74
C ALA A 229 -16.60 2.70 -5.53
N GLU A 230 -16.52 3.25 -4.33
CA GLU A 230 -17.09 4.55 -3.97
C GLU A 230 -16.03 5.46 -3.35
N PRO A 231 -16.06 6.78 -3.60
CA PRO A 231 -15.26 7.69 -2.82
C PRO A 231 -15.89 7.93 -1.44
N ARG A 232 -15.02 8.20 -0.48
CA ARG A 232 -15.37 8.76 0.82
C ARG A 232 -14.58 10.04 0.98
N THR A 233 -15.23 11.17 0.76
CA THR A 233 -14.57 12.46 0.57
C THR A 233 -14.60 13.28 1.85
N GLY A 234 -13.41 13.64 2.35
CA GLY A 234 -13.26 14.63 3.42
C GLY A 234 -13.35 16.04 2.87
N LEU A 235 -14.21 16.88 3.46
CA LEU A 235 -14.38 18.27 3.06
C LEU A 235 -13.94 19.21 4.18
N LEU A 236 -12.94 20.05 3.93
CA LEU A 236 -12.53 21.12 4.86
C LEU A 236 -13.50 22.30 4.82
N ARG A 237 -14.23 22.46 3.71
CA ARG A 237 -15.17 23.57 3.47
C ARG A 237 -16.44 23.06 2.82
N SER A 238 -17.56 23.70 3.16
CA SER A 238 -18.83 23.43 2.48
C SER A 238 -18.79 24.01 1.07
N VAL A 239 -19.31 23.28 0.09
CA VAL A 239 -19.39 23.70 -1.31
C VAL A 239 -20.79 23.47 -1.87
N HIS A 240 -21.26 24.41 -2.70
CA HIS A 240 -22.61 24.32 -3.23
C HIS A 240 -22.77 23.14 -4.18
N THR A 241 -21.79 22.90 -5.06
CA THR A 241 -21.81 21.81 -6.04
C THR A 241 -20.51 21.00 -5.94
N LEU A 242 -20.66 19.68 -5.91
CA LEU A 242 -19.57 18.70 -5.99
C LEU A 242 -19.86 17.80 -7.18
N THR A 243 -18.91 17.70 -8.11
CA THR A 243 -19.05 16.87 -9.31
C THR A 243 -18.01 15.76 -9.26
N SER A 244 -18.48 14.52 -9.36
CA SER A 244 -17.64 13.32 -9.47
C SER A 244 -17.75 12.78 -10.88
N THR A 245 -16.64 12.74 -11.59
CA THR A 245 -16.59 12.35 -13.01
C THR A 245 -15.64 11.18 -13.16
N TYR A 246 -16.12 10.10 -13.75
CA TYR A 246 -15.31 8.97 -14.15
C TYR A 246 -14.97 9.12 -15.63
N THR A 247 -13.68 9.14 -15.95
CA THR A 247 -13.19 9.19 -17.34
C THR A 247 -12.39 7.95 -17.67
N ASN A 248 -12.45 7.48 -18.91
CA ASN A 248 -11.52 6.46 -19.41
C ASN A 248 -10.14 7.07 -19.73
N GLU A 249 -9.19 6.23 -20.17
CA GLU A 249 -7.82 6.64 -20.54
C GLU A 249 -7.76 7.73 -21.63
N ALA A 250 -8.75 7.78 -22.53
CA ALA A 250 -8.87 8.82 -23.55
C ALA A 250 -9.44 10.15 -23.00
N GLY A 251 -9.76 10.23 -21.70
CA GLY A 251 -10.37 11.38 -21.06
C GLY A 251 -11.87 11.53 -21.33
N THR A 252 -12.52 10.51 -21.92
CA THR A 252 -13.96 10.54 -22.19
C THR A 252 -14.73 10.22 -20.90
N THR A 253 -15.69 11.07 -20.53
CA THR A 253 -16.59 10.82 -19.41
C THR A 253 -17.45 9.58 -19.66
N VAL A 254 -17.36 8.60 -18.76
CA VAL A 254 -18.17 7.38 -18.78
C VAL A 254 -19.28 7.41 -17.73
N LEU A 255 -19.06 8.09 -16.60
CA LEU A 255 -20.07 8.33 -15.57
C LEU A 255 -19.88 9.75 -14.98
N GLU A 256 -20.97 10.41 -14.63
CA GLU A 256 -20.94 11.70 -13.92
C GLU A 256 -22.03 11.76 -12.85
N TYR A 257 -21.66 12.25 -11.67
CA TYR A 257 -22.56 12.49 -10.56
C TYR A 257 -22.40 13.93 -10.08
N ARG A 258 -23.53 14.59 -9.79
CA ARG A 258 -23.54 15.95 -9.29
C ARG A 258 -24.38 16.05 -8.02
N ASN A 259 -23.72 16.38 -6.92
CA ASN A 259 -24.34 16.58 -5.61
C ASN A 259 -24.38 18.07 -5.27
N TYR A 260 -25.45 18.50 -4.60
CA TYR A 260 -25.66 19.88 -4.17
C TYR A 260 -25.68 19.99 -2.65
N GLN A 261 -25.36 21.15 -2.08
CA GLN A 261 -25.35 21.37 -0.62
C GLN A 261 -24.42 20.39 0.12
N ASN A 262 -23.15 20.40 -0.27
CA ASN A 262 -22.14 19.51 0.32
C ASN A 262 -21.53 20.21 1.54
N TYR A 263 -21.79 19.66 2.73
CA TYR A 263 -21.31 20.24 3.99
C TYR A 263 -19.88 19.79 4.30
N LYS A 264 -19.09 20.68 4.91
CA LYS A 264 -17.79 20.32 5.47
C LYS A 264 -17.91 19.13 6.43
N SER A 265 -16.88 18.30 6.46
CA SER A 265 -16.73 17.23 7.41
C SER A 265 -16.75 17.78 8.83
N VAL A 266 -17.50 17.13 9.71
CA VAL A 266 -17.61 17.44 11.13
C VAL A 266 -17.62 16.18 11.95
N ARG A 267 -17.07 16.24 13.16
CA ARG A 267 -17.23 15.18 14.15
C ARG A 267 -18.62 15.29 14.79
N ASN A 268 -19.45 14.29 14.56
CA ASN A 268 -20.79 14.18 15.11
C ASN A 268 -20.76 13.81 16.60
N ALA A 269 -21.87 14.05 17.29
CA ALA A 269 -22.01 13.74 18.72
C ALA A 269 -21.80 12.25 19.06
N ASN A 270 -22.04 11.34 18.11
CA ASN A 270 -21.79 9.90 18.24
C ASN A 270 -20.32 9.50 17.97
N GLY A 271 -19.42 10.46 17.80
CA GLY A 271 -18.00 10.24 17.55
C GLY A 271 -17.61 9.99 16.09
N THR A 272 -18.58 9.74 15.20
CA THR A 272 -18.33 9.57 13.76
C THR A 272 -17.96 10.89 13.09
N VAL A 273 -17.21 10.84 11.99
CA VAL A 273 -16.92 12.02 11.17
C VAL A 273 -17.76 11.93 9.90
N SER A 274 -18.45 13.02 9.55
CA SER A 274 -19.20 13.11 8.30
C SER A 274 -18.28 13.22 7.09
N ARG A 275 -18.68 12.59 6.00
CA ARG A 275 -18.07 12.70 4.67
C ARG A 275 -19.07 13.33 3.70
N ALA A 276 -18.62 13.80 2.54
CA ALA A 276 -19.52 14.40 1.54
C ALA A 276 -20.69 13.47 1.19
N GLU A 277 -20.41 12.17 1.04
CA GLU A 277 -21.37 11.13 0.68
C GLU A 277 -22.28 10.71 1.83
N SER A 278 -22.14 11.27 3.05
CA SER A 278 -23.06 10.98 4.17
C SER A 278 -24.46 11.54 3.97
N TYR A 279 -24.62 12.53 3.09
CA TYR A 279 -25.88 13.26 2.90
C TYR A 279 -26.49 13.08 1.50
N HIS A 280 -25.79 12.35 0.63
CA HIS A 280 -26.09 12.23 -0.79
C HIS A 280 -25.97 10.79 -1.26
N LEU A 281 -26.50 10.49 -2.44
CA LEU A 281 -26.18 9.23 -3.10
C LEU A 281 -24.67 9.20 -3.41
N ALA A 282 -23.99 8.14 -2.98
CA ALA A 282 -22.58 7.97 -3.27
C ALA A 282 -22.37 7.81 -4.79
N PRO A 283 -21.37 8.49 -5.38
CA PRO A 283 -21.02 8.33 -6.79
C PRO A 283 -20.25 7.02 -6.96
N VAL A 284 -20.97 5.89 -6.98
CA VAL A 284 -20.37 4.55 -7.03
C VAL A 284 -20.03 4.18 -8.47
N PHE A 285 -18.81 3.72 -8.72
CA PHE A 285 -18.48 2.95 -9.91
C PHE A 285 -18.85 1.49 -9.67
N ASP A 286 -19.94 1.04 -10.28
CA ASP A 286 -20.45 -0.32 -10.15
C ASP A 286 -20.21 -1.09 -11.46
N SER A 287 -19.14 -1.87 -11.51
CA SER A 287 -18.70 -2.57 -12.72
C SER A 287 -19.72 -3.57 -13.28
N GLU A 288 -20.75 -3.94 -12.52
CA GLU A 288 -21.80 -4.88 -12.92
C GLU A 288 -23.11 -4.17 -13.31
N ASP A 289 -23.23 -2.86 -13.10
CA ASP A 289 -24.47 -2.13 -13.37
C ASP A 289 -24.68 -1.82 -14.86
N LYS A 290 -25.89 -1.39 -15.23
CA LYS A 290 -26.21 -1.11 -16.64
C LYS A 290 -25.33 -0.01 -17.27
N GLN A 291 -24.75 0.88 -16.48
CA GLN A 291 -23.95 2.01 -16.99
C GLN A 291 -22.49 1.61 -17.20
N ALA A 292 -21.94 0.71 -16.38
CA ALA A 292 -20.53 0.31 -16.42
C ALA A 292 -20.28 -1.16 -16.80
N ALA A 293 -21.29 -2.02 -16.90
CA ALA A 293 -21.13 -3.43 -17.30
C ALA A 293 -20.51 -3.60 -18.69
N GLY A 294 -20.73 -2.64 -19.60
CA GLY A 294 -20.17 -2.67 -20.96
C GLY A 294 -18.79 -2.01 -21.09
N LEU A 295 -18.23 -1.45 -20.01
CA LEU A 295 -16.93 -0.77 -20.07
C LEU A 295 -15.80 -1.80 -20.21
N PRO A 296 -14.85 -1.57 -21.15
CA PRO A 296 -13.71 -2.47 -21.35
C PRO A 296 -12.71 -2.36 -20.21
N ASP A 297 -11.89 -3.40 -20.07
CA ASP A 297 -10.70 -3.35 -19.22
C ASP A 297 -9.79 -2.19 -19.64
N GLY A 298 -9.15 -1.56 -18.67
CA GLY A 298 -8.28 -0.41 -18.91
C GLY A 298 -8.23 0.58 -17.76
N LYS A 299 -7.58 1.71 -18.00
CA LYS A 299 -7.38 2.76 -17.00
C LYS A 299 -8.55 3.74 -16.98
N TYR A 300 -8.91 4.13 -15.78
CA TYR A 300 -9.96 5.10 -15.50
C TYR A 300 -9.50 6.07 -14.41
N THR A 301 -10.10 7.26 -14.40
CA THR A 301 -9.85 8.27 -13.37
C THR A 301 -11.18 8.72 -12.80
N LEU A 302 -11.34 8.65 -11.48
CA LEU A 302 -12.35 9.39 -10.74
C LEU A 302 -11.79 10.77 -10.41
N THR A 303 -12.36 11.83 -10.96
CA THR A 303 -12.09 13.22 -10.54
C THR A 303 -13.26 13.74 -9.72
N ILE A 304 -12.99 14.21 -8.50
CA ILE A 304 -13.96 14.89 -7.64
C ILE A 304 -13.59 16.37 -7.58
N ALA A 305 -14.47 17.24 -8.04
CA ALA A 305 -14.20 18.66 -8.18
C ALA A 305 -15.29 19.55 -7.61
N ALA A 306 -14.88 20.69 -7.06
CA ALA A 306 -15.77 21.73 -6.58
C ALA A 306 -15.13 23.11 -6.72
N THR A 307 -15.97 24.14 -6.82
CA THR A 307 -15.52 25.54 -6.81
C THR A 307 -15.94 26.18 -5.49
N THR A 308 -15.01 26.87 -4.84
CA THR A 308 -15.29 27.61 -3.61
C THR A 308 -16.26 28.76 -3.88
N SER A 309 -17.19 29.01 -2.95
CA SER A 309 -18.00 30.23 -2.97
C SER A 309 -17.23 31.37 -2.32
N GLY A 310 -17.38 32.62 -2.78
CA GLY A 310 -16.77 33.80 -2.15
C GLY A 310 -16.21 34.80 -3.16
N PRO A 311 -15.44 35.81 -2.71
CA PRO A 311 -14.96 36.91 -3.55
C PRO A 311 -13.94 36.48 -4.63
N SER A 312 -13.14 35.44 -4.39
CA SER A 312 -12.30 34.79 -5.41
C SER A 312 -12.61 33.28 -5.51
N PRO A 313 -13.62 32.89 -6.29
CA PRO A 313 -13.93 31.47 -6.51
C PRO A 313 -12.77 30.74 -7.19
N THR A 314 -12.35 29.61 -6.62
CA THR A 314 -11.29 28.77 -7.18
C THR A 314 -11.79 27.34 -7.29
N ARG A 315 -11.49 26.69 -8.42
CA ARG A 315 -11.78 25.27 -8.62
C ARG A 315 -10.69 24.42 -7.95
N HIS A 316 -11.13 23.48 -7.11
CA HIS A 316 -10.30 22.45 -6.48
C HIS A 316 -10.71 21.09 -7.03
N ALA A 317 -9.78 20.14 -7.06
CA ALA A 317 -10.08 18.76 -7.39
C ALA A 317 -9.12 17.78 -6.70
N ILE A 318 -9.62 16.59 -6.42
CA ILE A 318 -8.81 15.40 -6.12
C ILE A 318 -9.14 14.32 -7.15
N ALA A 319 -8.19 13.41 -7.39
CA ALA A 319 -8.37 12.34 -8.36
C ALA A 319 -7.86 11.00 -7.82
N TYR A 320 -8.47 9.93 -8.32
CA TYR A 320 -8.10 8.55 -8.09
C TYR A 320 -8.00 7.84 -9.45
N ASP A 321 -6.79 7.47 -9.83
CA ASP A 321 -6.56 6.60 -10.98
C ASP A 321 -6.79 5.15 -10.55
N PHE A 322 -7.47 4.35 -11.36
CA PHE A 322 -7.75 2.95 -11.10
C PHE A 322 -7.85 2.16 -12.39
N ALA A 323 -7.66 0.85 -12.31
CA ALA A 323 -7.90 -0.06 -13.41
C ALA A 323 -9.25 -0.76 -13.24
N LEU A 324 -9.96 -0.95 -14.34
CA LEU A 324 -10.94 -2.03 -14.46
C LEU A 324 -10.21 -3.22 -15.08
N ASP A 325 -10.17 -4.33 -14.36
CA ASP A 325 -9.56 -5.56 -14.85
C ASP A 325 -10.47 -6.76 -14.61
N THR A 326 -10.84 -7.44 -15.69
CA THR A 326 -11.65 -8.65 -15.67
C THR A 326 -10.91 -9.87 -16.20
N THR A 327 -9.64 -9.69 -16.55
CA THR A 327 -8.78 -10.74 -17.06
C THR A 327 -8.09 -11.43 -15.89
N ALA A 328 -8.04 -12.76 -15.94
CA ALA A 328 -7.37 -13.53 -14.92
C ALA A 328 -5.87 -13.69 -15.19
N PRO A 329 -5.04 -13.77 -14.15
CA PRO A 329 -3.63 -14.12 -14.30
C PRO A 329 -3.43 -15.43 -15.05
N ARG A 330 -2.37 -15.48 -15.85
CA ARG A 330 -1.94 -16.71 -16.52
C ARG A 330 -0.78 -17.36 -15.78
N VAL A 331 -0.99 -18.58 -15.29
CA VAL A 331 0.05 -19.39 -14.65
C VAL A 331 0.70 -20.34 -15.65
N THR A 332 2.04 -20.39 -15.67
CA THR A 332 2.83 -21.33 -16.49
C THR A 332 3.76 -22.14 -15.59
N VAL A 333 3.42 -23.41 -15.36
CA VAL A 333 4.32 -24.33 -14.64
C VAL A 333 5.54 -24.62 -15.51
N ARG A 334 6.74 -24.31 -15.00
CA ARG A 334 8.02 -24.53 -15.67
C ARG A 334 8.57 -25.93 -15.42
N GLY A 335 8.13 -26.57 -14.33
CA GLY A 335 8.46 -27.94 -13.99
C GLY A 335 8.79 -28.09 -12.52
N VAL A 336 9.16 -29.31 -12.14
CA VAL A 336 9.68 -29.62 -10.80
C VAL A 336 11.15 -30.01 -10.94
N SER A 337 12.00 -29.42 -10.11
CA SER A 337 13.43 -29.72 -10.03
C SER A 337 13.78 -30.31 -8.66
N GLY A 338 14.81 -31.14 -8.59
CA GLY A 338 15.21 -31.83 -7.36
C GLY A 338 14.32 -33.04 -7.02
N GLU A 339 14.54 -33.64 -5.84
CA GLU A 339 13.90 -34.88 -5.40
C GLU A 339 13.47 -34.80 -3.93
N GLY A 340 12.44 -35.58 -3.57
CA GLY A 340 11.94 -35.71 -2.20
C GLY A 340 11.52 -34.38 -1.56
N ALA A 341 11.83 -34.19 -0.28
CA ALA A 341 11.49 -32.97 0.46
C ALA A 341 12.19 -31.71 -0.09
N GLY A 342 13.28 -31.86 -0.84
CA GLY A 342 14.02 -30.77 -1.47
C GLY A 342 13.51 -30.40 -2.87
N ALA A 343 12.56 -31.16 -3.42
CA ALA A 343 11.98 -30.86 -4.74
C ALA A 343 11.29 -29.49 -4.72
N LYS A 344 11.42 -28.72 -5.80
CA LYS A 344 10.78 -27.41 -5.96
C LYS A 344 9.97 -27.37 -7.24
N VAL A 345 8.75 -26.85 -7.14
CA VAL A 345 8.01 -26.45 -8.34
C VAL A 345 8.39 -25.02 -8.70
N ALA A 346 8.72 -24.81 -9.97
CA ALA A 346 8.90 -23.49 -10.55
C ALA A 346 7.70 -23.16 -11.44
N PHE A 347 7.15 -21.96 -11.31
CA PHE A 347 6.09 -21.45 -12.18
C PHE A 347 6.19 -19.95 -12.34
N ASP A 348 5.73 -19.47 -13.50
CA ASP A 348 5.62 -18.05 -13.78
C ASP A 348 4.15 -17.63 -13.76
N VAL A 349 3.91 -16.39 -13.36
CA VAL A 349 2.59 -15.76 -13.42
C VAL A 349 2.70 -14.49 -14.23
N THR A 350 1.82 -14.32 -15.22
CA THR A 350 1.75 -13.10 -16.03
C THR A 350 0.36 -12.51 -15.99
N ASP A 351 0.24 -11.21 -15.77
CA ASP A 351 -1.05 -10.52 -15.73
C ASP A 351 -0.93 -9.03 -16.08
N ALA A 352 -2.04 -8.37 -16.47
CA ALA A 352 -2.04 -6.94 -16.72
C ALA A 352 -2.07 -6.13 -15.41
N SER A 353 -2.70 -6.65 -14.36
CA SER A 353 -2.70 -6.09 -13.02
C SER A 353 -1.58 -6.65 -12.14
N PRO A 354 -1.19 -5.92 -11.07
CA PRO A 354 -0.30 -6.46 -10.05
C PRO A 354 -0.88 -7.74 -9.41
N LEU A 355 -0.01 -8.70 -9.11
CA LEU A 355 -0.40 -9.94 -8.46
C LEU A 355 -0.61 -9.74 -6.95
N ALA A 356 -1.72 -10.25 -6.40
CA ALA A 356 -2.04 -10.14 -4.98
C ALA A 356 -1.60 -11.35 -4.16
N ALA A 357 -1.78 -12.56 -4.71
CA ALA A 357 -1.44 -13.80 -4.05
C ALA A 357 -1.33 -14.97 -5.03
N PHE A 358 -0.76 -16.07 -4.58
CA PHE A 358 -1.01 -17.38 -5.17
C PHE A 358 -1.24 -18.43 -4.07
N ASP A 359 -1.98 -19.46 -4.45
CA ASP A 359 -2.41 -20.55 -3.58
C ASP A 359 -2.05 -21.92 -4.17
N PHE A 360 -1.76 -22.89 -3.32
CA PHE A 360 -1.84 -24.32 -3.69
C PHE A 360 -3.09 -24.94 -3.06
N HIS A 361 -3.82 -25.69 -3.87
CA HIS A 361 -5.08 -26.31 -3.49
C HIS A 361 -5.03 -27.83 -3.50
N ASP A 362 -5.78 -28.42 -2.58
CA ASP A 362 -6.10 -29.85 -2.58
C ASP A 362 -7.13 -30.14 -3.69
N PRO A 363 -6.79 -30.97 -4.70
CA PRO A 363 -7.69 -31.30 -5.80
C PRO A 363 -8.95 -32.05 -5.37
N SER A 364 -8.96 -32.70 -4.20
CA SER A 364 -10.07 -33.54 -3.75
C SER A 364 -11.29 -32.74 -3.26
N ASN A 365 -11.06 -31.54 -2.71
CA ASN A 365 -12.09 -30.70 -2.09
C ASN A 365 -12.00 -29.22 -2.52
N GLY A 366 -10.92 -28.82 -3.20
CA GLY A 366 -10.69 -27.48 -3.69
C GLY A 366 -10.25 -26.47 -2.63
N THR A 367 -9.98 -26.89 -1.38
CA THR A 367 -9.48 -25.97 -0.33
C THR A 367 -8.01 -25.65 -0.58
N TRP A 368 -7.64 -24.39 -0.41
CA TRP A 368 -6.23 -23.99 -0.42
C TRP A 368 -5.57 -24.47 0.88
N TYR A 369 -4.34 -24.96 0.82
CA TYR A 369 -3.55 -25.34 1.99
C TYR A 369 -2.26 -24.52 2.14
N TYR A 370 -1.84 -23.84 1.08
CA TYR A 370 -0.70 -22.91 1.06
C TYR A 370 -1.14 -21.61 0.39
N ARG A 371 -0.75 -20.46 0.94
CA ARG A 371 -0.94 -19.13 0.35
C ARG A 371 0.30 -18.29 0.57
N GLU A 372 0.72 -17.61 -0.48
CA GLU A 372 1.73 -16.56 -0.39
C GLU A 372 1.13 -15.24 -0.87
N LEU A 373 1.26 -14.19 -0.05
CA LEU A 373 0.86 -12.83 -0.42
C LEU A 373 2.03 -12.18 -1.19
N VAL A 374 1.71 -11.57 -2.33
CA VAL A 374 2.70 -10.94 -3.19
C VAL A 374 2.70 -9.44 -2.91
N ASN A 375 3.85 -8.90 -2.53
CA ASN A 375 3.99 -7.50 -2.11
C ASN A 375 4.85 -6.65 -3.06
N ASP A 376 5.58 -7.27 -3.99
CA ASP A 376 6.34 -6.59 -5.05
C ASP A 376 5.57 -6.58 -6.39
N ASP A 377 6.12 -5.87 -7.37
CA ASP A 377 5.52 -5.73 -8.70
C ASP A 377 6.08 -6.73 -9.73
N GLY A 378 6.93 -7.67 -9.29
CA GLY A 378 7.65 -8.58 -10.19
C GLY A 378 8.47 -7.83 -11.22
N THR A 379 8.50 -8.35 -12.44
CA THR A 379 9.02 -7.64 -13.62
C THR A 379 7.88 -6.93 -14.33
N VAL A 380 7.90 -5.60 -14.34
CA VAL A 380 6.99 -4.80 -15.18
C VAL A 380 7.52 -4.80 -16.61
N ASN A 381 6.76 -5.38 -17.52
CA ASN A 381 7.07 -5.51 -18.94
C ASN A 381 6.88 -4.15 -19.66
N PRO A 382 7.45 -3.96 -20.87
CA PRO A 382 7.31 -2.71 -21.61
C PRO A 382 5.87 -2.30 -21.97
N ASP A 383 4.94 -3.25 -22.02
CA ASP A 383 3.52 -3.03 -22.24
C ASP A 383 2.74 -2.71 -20.95
N GLY A 384 3.41 -2.70 -19.80
CA GLY A 384 2.84 -2.47 -18.48
C GLY A 384 2.32 -3.72 -17.77
N SER A 385 2.32 -4.89 -18.41
CA SER A 385 1.97 -6.15 -17.76
C SER A 385 3.06 -6.59 -16.76
N HIS A 386 2.69 -7.44 -15.81
CA HIS A 386 3.57 -7.93 -14.76
C HIS A 386 3.92 -9.40 -14.99
N THR A 387 5.20 -9.76 -14.80
CA THR A 387 5.68 -11.15 -14.79
C THR A 387 6.33 -11.48 -13.45
N TYR A 388 5.92 -12.58 -12.84
CA TYR A 388 6.45 -13.10 -11.59
C TYR A 388 7.03 -14.49 -11.80
N HIS A 389 8.07 -14.83 -11.05
CA HIS A 389 8.66 -16.17 -11.01
C HIS A 389 8.68 -16.67 -9.58
N PHE A 390 8.13 -17.84 -9.35
CA PHE A 390 8.06 -18.46 -8.03
C PHE A 390 8.70 -19.84 -8.03
N GLU A 391 9.39 -20.15 -6.93
CA GLU A 391 9.85 -21.49 -6.59
C GLU A 391 9.33 -21.88 -5.21
N VAL A 392 8.52 -22.95 -5.14
CA VAL A 392 7.97 -23.45 -3.87
C VAL A 392 8.44 -24.88 -3.62
N SER A 393 9.03 -25.14 -2.45
CA SER A 393 9.52 -26.48 -2.12
C SER A 393 8.40 -27.41 -1.66
N ALA A 394 8.55 -28.71 -1.95
CA ALA A 394 7.67 -29.78 -1.46
C ALA A 394 7.61 -29.79 0.08
N SER A 395 8.72 -29.49 0.75
CA SER A 395 8.76 -29.31 2.21
C SER A 395 7.91 -28.15 2.72
N ALA A 396 7.86 -27.02 2.00
CA ALA A 396 7.02 -25.88 2.38
C ALA A 396 5.53 -26.23 2.19
N LEU A 397 5.19 -26.92 1.11
CA LEU A 397 3.83 -27.42 0.87
C LEU A 397 3.40 -28.44 1.93
N GLN A 398 4.28 -29.37 2.32
CA GLN A 398 4.02 -30.32 3.39
C GLN A 398 3.81 -29.63 4.75
N ALA A 399 4.67 -28.68 5.10
CA ALA A 399 4.53 -27.92 6.35
C ALA A 399 3.23 -27.13 6.39
N ALA A 400 2.81 -26.52 5.28
CA ALA A 400 1.55 -25.79 5.19
C ALA A 400 0.33 -26.73 5.27
N TRP A 401 0.39 -27.92 4.63
CA TRP A 401 -0.63 -28.96 4.76
C TRP A 401 -0.83 -29.38 6.22
N GLU A 402 0.24 -29.64 6.96
CA GLU A 402 0.20 -29.99 8.39
C GLU A 402 -0.33 -28.84 9.25
N ALA A 403 0.08 -27.60 8.96
CA ALA A 403 -0.41 -26.41 9.66
C ALA A 403 -1.92 -26.21 9.49
N GLN A 404 -2.49 -26.66 8.36
CA GLN A 404 -3.93 -26.67 8.12
C GLN A 404 -4.63 -27.96 8.60
N HIS A 405 -3.98 -28.72 9.49
CA HIS A 405 -4.49 -29.98 10.04
C HIS A 405 -4.72 -31.09 9.00
N GLY A 406 -4.03 -30.99 7.86
CA GLY A 406 -3.92 -32.07 6.90
C GLY A 406 -3.32 -33.32 7.52
N LYS A 407 -3.79 -34.50 7.10
CA LYS A 407 -3.29 -35.80 7.58
C LYS A 407 -2.43 -36.46 6.52
N GLY A 408 -1.29 -37.00 6.93
CA GLY A 408 -0.36 -37.69 6.02
C GLY A 408 0.37 -36.75 5.06
N ALA A 409 0.79 -37.29 3.92
CA ALA A 409 1.46 -36.51 2.90
C ALA A 409 0.52 -35.46 2.27
N ALA A 410 1.06 -34.30 1.94
CA ALA A 410 0.38 -33.30 1.13
C ALA A 410 -0.01 -33.87 -0.24
N PRO A 411 -1.02 -33.28 -0.92
CA PRO A 411 -1.44 -33.73 -2.24
C PRO A 411 -0.27 -33.87 -3.22
N SER A 412 -0.23 -34.97 -3.98
CA SER A 412 0.83 -35.26 -4.96
C SER A 412 0.64 -34.51 -6.29
N GLU A 413 -0.60 -34.14 -6.60
CA GLU A 413 -0.98 -33.34 -7.78
C GLU A 413 -1.79 -32.10 -7.36
N PRO A 414 -1.24 -31.18 -6.54
CA PRO A 414 -1.93 -29.96 -6.20
C PRO A 414 -2.04 -29.07 -7.45
N TYR A 415 -2.98 -28.14 -7.44
CA TYR A 415 -3.02 -27.09 -8.47
C TYR A 415 -2.76 -25.72 -7.86
N VAL A 416 -2.12 -24.87 -8.63
CA VAL A 416 -1.88 -23.47 -8.31
C VAL A 416 -3.04 -22.63 -8.83
N LEU A 417 -3.49 -21.68 -8.01
CA LEU A 417 -4.29 -20.53 -8.42
C LEU A 417 -3.52 -19.25 -8.12
N ALA A 418 -3.34 -18.42 -9.11
CA ALA A 418 -2.83 -17.06 -8.94
C ALA A 418 -4.02 -16.08 -8.89
N TRP A 419 -3.88 -15.03 -8.11
CA TRP A 419 -4.91 -14.01 -7.91
C TRP A 419 -4.30 -12.63 -8.11
N ASP A 420 -4.82 -11.88 -9.07
CA ASP A 420 -4.47 -10.47 -9.23
C ASP A 420 -5.07 -9.60 -8.10
N TRP A 421 -4.76 -8.31 -8.13
CA TRP A 421 -5.33 -7.32 -7.22
C TRP A 421 -6.84 -7.11 -7.38
N GLY A 422 -7.39 -7.44 -8.55
CA GLY A 422 -8.84 -7.51 -8.80
C GLY A 422 -9.50 -8.75 -8.16
N ALA A 423 -8.73 -9.68 -7.63
CA ALA A 423 -9.13 -11.00 -7.18
C ALA A 423 -9.77 -11.88 -8.28
N ASN A 424 -9.35 -11.72 -9.54
CA ASN A 424 -9.58 -12.67 -10.62
C ASN A 424 -8.69 -13.91 -10.40
N PRO A 425 -9.27 -15.13 -10.28
CA PRO A 425 -8.49 -16.36 -10.19
C PRO A 425 -7.98 -16.78 -11.57
N SER A 426 -6.72 -17.18 -11.65
CA SER A 426 -6.18 -17.89 -12.81
C SER A 426 -6.94 -19.18 -13.10
N ASP A 427 -6.72 -19.76 -14.28
CA ASP A 427 -7.01 -21.17 -14.49
C ASP A 427 -6.19 -22.05 -13.53
N LYS A 428 -6.71 -23.23 -13.21
CA LYS A 428 -6.03 -24.22 -12.36
C LYS A 428 -4.79 -24.75 -13.08
N ALA A 429 -3.62 -24.45 -12.55
CA ALA A 429 -2.37 -24.98 -13.07
C ALA A 429 -1.90 -26.18 -12.23
N VAL A 430 -2.11 -27.40 -12.73
CA VAL A 430 -1.73 -28.64 -12.02
C VAL A 430 -0.21 -28.76 -11.96
N VAL A 431 0.30 -28.99 -10.75
CA VAL A 431 1.71 -29.26 -10.46
C VAL A 431 1.84 -30.75 -10.16
N ARG A 432 2.78 -31.42 -10.83
CA ARG A 432 3.09 -32.83 -10.60
C ARG A 432 4.45 -32.93 -9.95
N PHE A 433 4.51 -33.28 -8.66
CA PHE A 433 5.78 -33.58 -8.00
C PHE A 433 6.21 -35.02 -8.36
N PRO A 434 7.31 -35.21 -9.09
CA PRO A 434 7.81 -36.55 -9.39
C PRO A 434 8.21 -37.23 -8.08
N GLY A 435 7.64 -38.41 -7.80
CA GLY A 435 8.05 -39.26 -6.67
C GLY A 435 7.20 -39.18 -5.39
N THR A 436 6.06 -38.50 -5.39
CA THR A 436 5.08 -38.58 -4.28
C THR A 436 3.92 -39.54 -4.59
N THR A 437 4.22 -40.65 -5.27
CA THR A 437 3.23 -41.69 -5.50
C THR A 437 3.09 -42.51 -4.21
N SER A 438 2.07 -42.18 -3.42
CA SER A 438 1.63 -43.01 -2.30
C SER A 438 1.41 -44.45 -2.77
N GLY A 439 1.90 -45.42 -2.01
CA GLY A 439 1.76 -46.85 -2.30
C GLY A 439 2.08 -47.70 -1.09
N ALA A 440 2.09 -49.02 -1.27
CA ALA A 440 2.39 -49.98 -0.21
C ALA A 440 3.42 -51.01 -0.69
N TRP A 441 4.43 -51.25 0.15
CA TRP A 441 5.33 -52.39 -0.01
C TRP A 441 4.54 -53.69 0.16
N THR A 442 4.64 -54.57 -0.83
CA THR A 442 4.01 -55.89 -0.84
C THR A 442 5.09 -56.96 -1.03
N HIS A 443 4.89 -58.14 -0.43
CA HIS A 443 5.82 -59.25 -0.53
C HIS A 443 5.08 -60.53 -0.89
N ASP A 444 5.60 -61.26 -1.85
CA ASP A 444 5.12 -62.58 -2.25
C ASP A 444 6.29 -63.60 -2.34
N SER A 445 6.08 -64.75 -2.98
CA SER A 445 7.10 -65.78 -3.14
C SER A 445 8.29 -65.39 -4.04
N HIS A 446 8.16 -64.33 -4.85
CA HIS A 446 9.20 -63.85 -5.77
C HIS A 446 9.99 -62.69 -5.17
N GLY A 447 9.38 -61.88 -4.29
CA GLY A 447 10.08 -60.87 -3.50
C GLY A 447 9.23 -59.66 -3.16
N TRP A 448 9.93 -58.58 -2.77
CA TRP A 448 9.30 -57.29 -2.48
C TRP A 448 8.97 -56.54 -3.77
N TRP A 449 7.79 -55.97 -3.87
CA TRP A 449 7.38 -55.03 -4.93
C TRP A 449 6.56 -53.89 -4.32
N TYR A 450 6.39 -52.80 -5.06
CA TYR A 450 5.68 -51.63 -4.56
C TYR A 450 4.38 -51.40 -5.33
N ARG A 451 3.24 -51.46 -4.63
CA ARG A 451 1.93 -51.21 -5.23
C ARG A 451 1.59 -49.74 -5.12
N LEU A 452 1.48 -49.06 -6.25
CA LEU A 452 1.04 -47.66 -6.32
C LEU A 452 -0.45 -47.55 -6.01
N SER A 453 -0.90 -46.38 -5.56
CA SER A 453 -2.30 -46.13 -5.17
C SER A 453 -3.30 -46.37 -6.31
N ASP A 454 -2.89 -46.22 -7.57
CA ASP A 454 -3.70 -46.51 -8.76
C ASP A 454 -3.74 -48.02 -9.10
N GLY A 455 -3.06 -48.86 -8.31
CA GLY A 455 -2.98 -50.30 -8.47
C GLY A 455 -1.85 -50.77 -9.40
N SER A 456 -1.12 -49.87 -10.06
CA SER A 456 0.06 -50.19 -10.86
C SER A 456 1.31 -50.41 -9.99
N TRP A 457 2.44 -50.76 -10.61
CA TRP A 457 3.71 -50.97 -9.92
C TRP A 457 4.90 -50.55 -10.80
N PRO A 458 6.00 -50.07 -10.19
CA PRO A 458 7.21 -49.72 -10.93
C PRO A 458 7.84 -50.98 -11.52
N SER A 459 8.17 -50.95 -12.82
CA SER A 459 8.87 -52.03 -13.52
C SER A 459 9.96 -51.48 -14.43
N SER A 460 11.09 -52.17 -14.53
CA SER A 460 12.29 -51.72 -15.24
C SER A 460 12.73 -50.29 -14.90
N THR A 461 12.33 -49.72 -13.74
CA THR A 461 12.68 -48.36 -13.32
C THR A 461 13.28 -48.31 -11.91
N SER A 462 13.90 -47.17 -11.59
CA SER A 462 14.17 -46.74 -10.21
C SER A 462 13.05 -45.83 -9.72
N MET A 463 12.80 -45.82 -8.41
CA MET A 463 11.78 -44.96 -7.77
C MET A 463 12.22 -44.58 -6.36
N VAL A 464 11.97 -43.33 -5.97
CA VAL A 464 12.20 -42.86 -4.61
C VAL A 464 10.95 -43.14 -3.77
N ILE A 465 11.12 -43.85 -2.66
CA ILE A 465 10.07 -44.21 -1.71
C ILE A 465 10.58 -43.85 -0.32
N ASP A 466 9.81 -43.06 0.43
CA ASP A 466 10.18 -42.61 1.80
C ASP A 466 11.61 -42.04 1.91
N GLY A 467 12.05 -41.31 0.87
CA GLY A 467 13.36 -40.65 0.81
C GLY A 467 14.54 -41.55 0.42
N ALA A 468 14.31 -42.83 0.12
CA ALA A 468 15.33 -43.76 -0.37
C ALA A 468 15.06 -44.18 -1.83
N THR A 469 16.11 -44.32 -2.62
CA THR A 469 16.02 -44.80 -4.01
C THR A 469 16.00 -46.32 -4.04
N TYR A 470 15.00 -46.90 -4.70
CA TYR A 470 14.84 -48.32 -4.92
C TYR A 470 14.89 -48.63 -6.41
N ARG A 471 15.36 -49.82 -6.75
CA ARG A 471 15.44 -50.30 -8.13
C ARG A 471 14.51 -51.50 -8.31
N PHE A 472 13.68 -51.49 -9.35
CA PHE A 472 12.75 -52.57 -9.67
C PHE A 472 13.13 -53.27 -10.98
N ASP A 473 13.04 -54.59 -11.01
CA ASP A 473 13.32 -55.38 -12.21
C ASP A 473 12.20 -55.32 -13.24
N ALA A 474 12.34 -56.05 -14.35
CA ALA A 474 11.37 -56.04 -15.45
C ALA A 474 9.97 -56.57 -15.06
N SER A 475 9.89 -57.38 -14.01
CA SER A 475 8.63 -57.90 -13.46
C SER A 475 8.07 -57.00 -12.35
N GLY A 476 8.85 -56.01 -11.90
CA GLY A 476 8.46 -55.05 -10.88
C GLY A 476 8.91 -55.39 -9.46
N TYR A 477 9.82 -56.35 -9.30
CA TYR A 477 10.37 -56.72 -8.00
C TYR A 477 11.62 -55.92 -7.66
N MET A 478 11.71 -55.51 -6.40
CA MET A 478 12.80 -54.74 -5.83
C MET A 478 14.12 -55.52 -5.90
N ARG A 479 15.16 -54.87 -6.42
CA ARG A 479 16.53 -55.37 -6.48
C ARG A 479 17.25 -55.06 -5.15
N THR A 480 18.08 -56.02 -4.74
CA THR A 480 19.10 -55.86 -3.70
C THR A 480 20.46 -56.28 -4.27
N GLY A 481 21.53 -55.88 -3.61
CA GLY A 481 22.90 -56.15 -4.06
C GLY A 481 23.36 -55.25 -5.20
N TRP A 482 24.37 -55.71 -5.93
CA TRP A 482 24.97 -54.97 -7.04
C TRP A 482 24.07 -54.95 -8.28
N VAL A 483 23.82 -53.76 -8.82
CA VAL A 483 23.07 -53.54 -10.05
C VAL A 483 23.91 -52.70 -11.01
N SER A 484 23.99 -53.12 -12.28
CA SER A 484 24.68 -52.36 -13.34
C SER A 484 23.66 -51.63 -14.21
N GLU A 485 23.86 -50.33 -14.42
CA GLU A 485 22.99 -49.47 -15.22
C GLU A 485 23.82 -48.50 -16.05
N ALA A 486 23.59 -48.50 -17.36
CA ALA A 486 24.28 -47.61 -18.30
C ALA A 486 25.82 -47.59 -18.13
N GLY A 487 26.41 -48.74 -17.76
CA GLY A 487 27.86 -48.88 -17.53
C GLY A 487 28.36 -48.47 -16.14
N SER A 488 27.49 -47.99 -15.25
CA SER A 488 27.81 -47.71 -13.84
C SER A 488 27.28 -48.82 -12.92
N TRP A 489 27.93 -49.02 -11.78
CA TRP A 489 27.48 -49.97 -10.75
C TRP A 489 26.89 -49.23 -9.55
N TYR A 490 25.83 -49.78 -8.99
CA TYR A 490 25.13 -49.28 -7.81
C TYR A 490 24.97 -50.44 -6.83
N TYR A 491 24.97 -50.16 -5.53
CA TYR A 491 24.72 -51.17 -4.52
C TYR A 491 23.42 -50.88 -3.79
N HIS A 492 22.48 -51.81 -3.82
CA HIS A 492 21.25 -51.76 -3.04
C HIS A 492 21.42 -52.60 -1.78
N LEU A 493 21.16 -52.00 -0.61
CA LEU A 493 21.22 -52.66 0.68
C LEU A 493 20.21 -53.83 0.74
N PRO A 494 20.31 -54.75 1.73
CA PRO A 494 19.29 -55.78 1.93
C PRO A 494 17.86 -55.22 2.09
N SER A 495 17.74 -53.97 2.54
CA SER A 495 16.46 -53.24 2.61
C SER A 495 15.94 -52.75 1.25
N GLY A 496 16.73 -52.85 0.17
CA GLY A 496 16.43 -52.34 -1.17
C GLY A 496 16.89 -50.90 -1.43
N ALA A 497 17.16 -50.14 -0.38
CA ALA A 497 17.63 -48.77 -0.50
C ALA A 497 19.02 -48.71 -1.16
N MET A 498 19.20 -47.82 -2.14
CA MET A 498 20.48 -47.57 -2.79
C MET A 498 21.47 -46.97 -1.78
N ALA A 499 22.63 -47.61 -1.62
CA ALA A 499 23.69 -47.15 -0.76
C ALA A 499 24.37 -45.90 -1.33
N LYS A 500 24.77 -45.00 -0.43
CA LYS A 500 25.59 -43.81 -0.71
C LYS A 500 26.72 -43.74 0.31
N GLY A 501 27.89 -43.25 -0.12
CA GLY A 501 29.10 -43.22 0.69
C GLY A 501 29.80 -44.57 0.78
N TRP A 502 30.55 -44.81 1.86
CA TRP A 502 31.26 -46.06 2.09
C TRP A 502 30.29 -47.21 2.40
N ALA A 503 30.43 -48.32 1.68
CA ALA A 503 29.67 -49.55 1.93
C ALA A 503 30.61 -50.74 2.09
N ASN A 504 30.43 -51.52 3.16
CA ASN A 504 31.10 -52.80 3.35
C ASN A 504 30.23 -53.92 2.80
N VAL A 505 30.70 -54.59 1.75
CA VAL A 505 30.00 -55.69 1.08
C VAL A 505 30.87 -56.93 1.19
N GLY A 506 30.45 -57.88 2.03
CA GLY A 506 31.17 -59.14 2.21
C GLY A 506 32.60 -58.96 2.73
N GLY A 507 32.86 -57.96 3.57
CA GLY A 507 34.20 -57.66 4.10
C GLY A 507 35.05 -56.74 3.23
N THR A 508 34.61 -56.43 2.01
CA THR A 508 35.30 -55.49 1.09
C THR A 508 34.61 -54.13 1.12
N TRP A 509 35.39 -53.06 1.22
CA TRP A 509 34.86 -51.69 1.20
C TRP A 509 34.78 -51.14 -0.23
N TYR A 510 33.69 -50.44 -0.52
CA TYR A 510 33.43 -49.74 -1.77
C TYR A 510 32.96 -48.32 -1.44
N TYR A 511 33.15 -47.39 -2.36
CA TYR A 511 32.61 -46.04 -2.24
C TYR A 511 31.55 -45.78 -3.31
N LEU A 512 30.34 -45.46 -2.88
CA LEU A 512 29.23 -45.05 -3.73
C LEU A 512 29.13 -43.52 -3.67
N SER A 513 29.14 -42.85 -4.82
CA SER A 513 29.06 -41.39 -4.93
C SER A 513 27.94 -40.82 -4.05
N SER A 514 28.23 -39.83 -3.22
CA SER A 514 27.22 -39.20 -2.35
C SER A 514 26.13 -38.47 -3.15
N GLY A 515 26.48 -37.93 -4.33
CA GLY A 515 25.52 -37.28 -5.22
C GLY A 515 24.66 -38.30 -5.96
N THR A 516 25.29 -39.24 -6.66
CA THR A 516 24.62 -40.09 -7.66
C THR A 516 24.41 -41.54 -7.24
N GLY A 517 25.09 -42.03 -6.20
CA GLY A 517 25.09 -43.45 -5.81
C GLY A 517 25.96 -44.37 -6.67
N ALA A 518 26.56 -43.85 -7.75
CA ALA A 518 27.43 -44.64 -8.63
C ALA A 518 28.73 -45.05 -7.92
N MET A 519 29.13 -46.30 -8.07
CA MET A 519 30.37 -46.86 -7.52
C MET A 519 31.58 -46.16 -8.11
N ALA A 520 32.43 -45.63 -7.22
CA ALA A 520 33.69 -45.01 -7.61
C ALA A 520 34.77 -46.06 -7.91
N THR A 521 35.61 -45.75 -8.88
CA THR A 521 36.84 -46.47 -9.21
C THR A 521 37.99 -45.45 -9.33
N GLY A 522 39.22 -45.89 -9.12
CA GLY A 522 40.41 -45.03 -9.15
C GLY A 522 40.64 -44.28 -7.85
N TRP A 523 41.35 -43.14 -7.95
CA TRP A 523 41.68 -42.31 -6.79
C TRP A 523 40.47 -41.57 -6.24
N LEU A 524 40.27 -41.65 -4.93
CA LEU A 524 39.23 -40.93 -4.19
C LEU A 524 39.88 -40.07 -3.11
N ASN A 525 39.58 -38.77 -3.10
CA ASN A 525 39.90 -37.89 -1.99
C ASN A 525 38.64 -37.62 -1.18
N GLN A 526 38.63 -38.10 0.07
CA GLN A 526 37.56 -37.83 1.01
C GLN A 526 38.13 -37.06 2.21
N GLY A 527 37.73 -35.79 2.33
CA GLY A 527 38.11 -34.96 3.47
C GLY A 527 39.62 -34.76 3.65
N GLY A 528 40.39 -34.78 2.57
CA GLY A 528 41.85 -34.65 2.59
C GLY A 528 42.61 -35.98 2.74
N THR A 529 41.89 -37.09 2.93
CA THR A 529 42.48 -38.44 2.94
C THR A 529 42.28 -39.09 1.58
N TRP A 530 43.37 -39.62 1.01
CA TRP A 530 43.35 -40.32 -0.26
C TRP A 530 43.15 -41.83 -0.08
N TYR A 531 42.33 -42.40 -0.95
CA TYR A 531 42.02 -43.82 -1.06
C TYR A 531 42.17 -44.22 -2.53
N TYR A 532 42.37 -45.51 -2.79
CA TYR A 532 42.32 -46.05 -4.15
C TYR A 532 41.30 -47.18 -4.23
N LEU A 533 40.38 -47.07 -5.18
CA LEU A 533 39.37 -48.08 -5.48
C LEU A 533 39.82 -48.78 -6.76
N ALA A 534 40.01 -50.09 -6.73
CA ALA A 534 40.40 -50.87 -7.90
C ALA A 534 39.35 -50.75 -9.03
N ALA A 535 39.64 -51.30 -10.21
CA ALA A 535 38.68 -51.32 -11.31
C ALA A 535 37.36 -52.04 -10.96
N SER A 536 37.40 -52.97 -9.99
CA SER A 536 36.21 -53.61 -9.41
C SER A 536 35.46 -52.76 -8.39
N GLY A 537 35.96 -51.57 -8.06
CA GLY A 537 35.48 -50.69 -6.98
C GLY A 537 35.98 -51.05 -5.58
N ALA A 538 36.68 -52.18 -5.43
CA ALA A 538 37.21 -52.61 -4.14
C ALA A 538 38.30 -51.66 -3.63
N MET A 539 38.16 -51.18 -2.40
CA MET A 539 39.15 -50.32 -1.75
C MET A 539 40.45 -51.08 -1.49
N ALA A 540 41.57 -50.52 -1.95
CA ALA A 540 42.90 -51.07 -1.72
C ALA A 540 43.29 -50.97 -0.24
N THR A 541 43.91 -52.04 0.26
CA THR A 541 44.63 -52.07 1.54
C THR A 541 45.98 -52.76 1.32
N GLY A 542 46.98 -52.40 2.11
CA GLY A 542 48.35 -52.87 1.92
C GLY A 542 49.04 -52.26 0.69
N TRP A 543 50.02 -52.97 0.16
CA TRP A 543 50.77 -52.55 -1.03
C TRP A 543 49.92 -52.68 -2.29
N ALA A 544 49.91 -51.63 -3.12
CA ALA A 544 49.22 -51.61 -4.41
C ALA A 544 50.06 -50.92 -5.49
N ASP A 545 50.17 -51.57 -6.66
CA ASP A 545 50.75 -50.97 -7.86
C ASP A 545 49.63 -50.25 -8.65
N VAL A 546 49.76 -48.94 -8.77
CA VAL A 546 48.82 -48.09 -9.50
C VAL A 546 49.58 -47.44 -10.66
N GLY A 547 49.45 -48.04 -11.84
CA GLY A 547 50.05 -47.50 -13.07
C GLY A 547 51.58 -47.55 -13.10
N GLY A 548 52.21 -48.53 -12.45
CA GLY A 548 53.67 -48.70 -12.39
C GLY A 548 54.33 -47.99 -11.21
N THR A 549 53.53 -47.39 -10.32
CA THR A 549 53.99 -46.74 -9.09
C THR A 549 53.39 -47.45 -7.89
N TRP A 550 54.23 -47.80 -6.91
CA TRP A 550 53.79 -48.47 -5.69
C TRP A 550 53.31 -47.47 -4.64
N TYR A 551 52.19 -47.81 -4.01
CA TYR A 551 51.57 -47.10 -2.90
C TYR A 551 51.30 -48.09 -1.77
N TYR A 552 51.18 -47.57 -0.55
CA TYR A 552 50.73 -48.36 0.60
C TYR A 552 49.48 -47.74 1.20
N PHE A 553 48.44 -48.55 1.43
CA PHE A 553 47.20 -48.16 2.07
C PHE A 553 47.09 -48.86 3.42
N SER A 554 46.71 -48.13 4.47
CA SER A 554 46.48 -48.73 5.79
C SER A 554 45.32 -49.74 5.77
N SER A 555 45.08 -50.43 6.89
CA SER A 555 43.89 -51.29 7.04
C SER A 555 42.57 -50.53 6.91
N SER A 556 42.57 -49.20 7.12
CA SER A 556 41.42 -48.33 6.87
C SER A 556 41.34 -47.81 5.42
N GLY A 557 42.26 -48.23 4.55
CA GLY A 557 42.38 -47.79 3.15
C GLY A 557 43.01 -46.42 2.95
N ALA A 558 43.52 -45.77 4.01
CA ALA A 558 44.12 -44.46 3.90
C ALA A 558 45.53 -44.57 3.29
N MET A 559 45.81 -43.78 2.25
CA MET A 559 47.10 -43.73 1.58
C MET A 559 48.20 -43.23 2.53
N ALA A 560 49.31 -43.95 2.57
CA ALA A 560 50.50 -43.57 3.31
C ALA A 560 51.24 -42.39 2.65
N THR A 561 51.70 -41.45 3.48
CA THR A 561 52.65 -40.40 3.11
C THR A 561 53.75 -40.31 4.18
N GLY A 562 54.95 -39.88 3.80
CA GLY A 562 56.11 -39.77 4.69
C GLY A 562 56.71 -41.13 5.08
N TRP A 563 57.43 -41.18 6.20
CA TRP A 563 58.03 -42.42 6.70
C TRP A 563 56.99 -43.33 7.36
N LYS A 564 56.96 -44.61 6.97
CA LYS A 564 56.10 -45.65 7.57
C LYS A 564 56.87 -46.93 7.85
N TRP A 565 56.58 -47.54 9.01
CA TRP A 565 57.07 -48.86 9.37
C TRP A 565 56.06 -49.91 8.93
N ILE A 566 56.46 -50.77 8.00
CA ILE A 566 55.59 -51.79 7.36
C ILE A 566 56.38 -53.10 7.35
N ASP A 567 55.80 -54.18 7.87
CA ASP A 567 56.34 -55.55 7.85
C ASP A 567 57.83 -55.68 8.20
N GLY A 568 58.30 -54.90 9.18
CA GLY A 568 59.67 -54.97 9.70
C GLY A 568 60.70 -54.06 9.03
N ALA A 569 60.28 -53.14 8.15
CA ALA A 569 61.17 -52.15 7.52
C ALA A 569 60.54 -50.74 7.44
N TRP A 570 61.38 -49.71 7.37
CA TRP A 570 60.97 -48.33 7.09
C TRP A 570 60.91 -48.08 5.59
N TYR A 571 59.79 -47.53 5.12
CA TYR A 571 59.58 -47.10 3.74
C TYR A 571 59.25 -45.61 3.70
N GLN A 572 59.79 -44.90 2.71
CA GLN A 572 59.48 -43.49 2.50
C GLN A 572 58.47 -43.33 1.35
N PHE A 573 57.40 -42.58 1.62
CA PHE A 573 56.40 -42.18 0.62
C PHE A 573 56.40 -40.66 0.43
N SER A 574 56.25 -40.21 -0.82
CA SER A 574 56.13 -38.78 -1.14
C SER A 574 54.83 -38.17 -0.59
N SER A 575 54.66 -36.85 -0.73
CA SER A 575 53.39 -36.18 -0.43
C SER A 575 52.22 -36.64 -1.33
N SER A 576 52.52 -37.18 -2.51
CA SER A 576 51.53 -37.82 -3.38
C SER A 576 51.32 -39.30 -3.07
N GLY A 577 52.01 -39.83 -2.05
CA GLY A 577 51.93 -41.23 -1.58
C GLY A 577 52.74 -42.24 -2.40
N ALA A 578 53.48 -41.80 -3.42
CA ALA A 578 54.32 -42.69 -4.21
C ALA A 578 55.50 -43.18 -3.37
N TRP A 579 55.77 -44.49 -3.39
CA TRP A 579 56.95 -45.06 -2.75
C TRP A 579 58.22 -44.58 -3.46
N THR A 580 59.19 -44.07 -2.69
CA THR A 580 60.43 -43.46 -3.22
C THR A 580 61.71 -44.20 -2.84
N GLY A 581 61.63 -45.30 -2.10
CA GLY A 581 62.77 -46.00 -1.50
C GLY A 581 62.45 -46.55 -0.13
#